data_AF-A0AAD4V3S6-F1
#
_entry.id   AF-A0AAD4V3S6-F1
#
_cell.length_a   1.000
_cell.length_b   1.000
_cell.length_c   1.000
_cell.angle_alpha   90.00
_cell.angle_beta   90.00
_cell.angle_gamma   90.00
#
_symmetry.space_group_name_H-M   'P 1'
#
loop_
_entity.id
_entity.type
_entity.pdbx_description
1 polymer ?
#
loop_
_entity_poly.entity_id
_entity_poly.type
_entity_poly.pdbx_seq_one_letter_code
_entity_poly.pdbx_strand_id
1 'polypeptide(L)'
;MFHLADSPSWNLVDDKWPEFDKELRNLRLALSSDGFNPHSSLSSRYSCWPVILVTYNLRPWLCMEQKFMMLTLLIFDPKQPKNDIDVYLEPLIDDLKSLWDGIRGVYDAHRGEYFTLRGVLLWTINDFPAYENLSGCVVKGYKACPICGDDTPSHRLKNGHKPCYIGHRKSLPINHPYRRQRAAFNGKPELARLPSH
;
A
#
# COMPACT_ATOMS: atom_id res chain seq x y z
N MET A 1 9.97 -9.57 16.91
CA MET A 1 8.99 -9.26 15.86
C MET A 1 7.99 -8.32 16.49
N PHE A 2 7.95 -7.07 16.05
CA PHE A 2 6.98 -6.08 16.56
C PHE A 2 5.59 -6.42 16.02
N HIS A 3 4.55 -6.21 16.82
CA HIS A 3 3.18 -6.36 16.34
C HIS A 3 2.88 -5.22 15.37
N LEU A 4 2.04 -5.45 14.36
CA LEU A 4 1.55 -4.38 13.48
C LEU A 4 0.71 -3.33 14.23
N ALA A 5 0.29 -3.65 15.45
CA ALA A 5 -0.38 -2.75 16.37
C ALA A 5 0.58 -1.71 16.96
N ASP A 6 1.89 -2.00 16.98
CA ASP A 6 2.92 -1.06 17.41
C ASP A 6 3.31 -0.08 16.30
N SER A 7 2.63 -0.11 15.14
CA SER A 7 2.98 0.72 14.00
C SER A 7 2.54 2.18 14.20
N PRO A 8 3.30 3.17 13.71
CA PRO A 8 2.90 4.57 13.77
C PRO A 8 1.55 4.84 13.10
N SER A 9 1.23 4.09 12.03
CA SER A 9 -0.06 4.20 11.33
C SER A 9 -1.23 3.75 12.19
N TRP A 10 -1.04 2.74 13.04
CA TRP A 10 -2.06 2.29 13.98
C TRP A 10 -2.34 3.38 15.02
N ASN A 11 -1.28 3.89 15.66
CA ASN A 11 -1.41 4.99 16.63
C ASN A 11 -2.05 6.23 16.01
N LEU A 12 -1.69 6.58 14.76
CA LEU A 12 -2.29 7.71 14.05
C LEU A 12 -3.80 7.56 13.87
N VAL A 13 -4.27 6.35 13.57
CA VAL A 13 -5.71 6.07 13.43
C VAL A 13 -6.41 6.21 14.77
N ASP A 14 -5.82 5.66 15.83
CA ASP A 14 -6.41 5.69 17.17
C ASP A 14 -6.47 7.13 17.71
N ASP A 15 -5.41 7.92 17.49
CA ASP A 15 -5.34 9.35 17.85
C ASP A 15 -6.36 10.19 17.07
N LYS A 16 -6.53 9.90 15.77
CA LYS A 16 -7.42 10.68 14.90
C LYS A 16 -8.89 10.31 15.06
N TRP A 17 -9.19 9.05 15.40
CA TRP A 17 -10.56 8.56 15.58
C TRP A 17 -10.73 7.77 16.90
N PRO A 18 -10.76 8.46 18.06
CA PRO A 18 -10.87 7.79 19.36
C PRO A 18 -12.13 6.93 19.53
N GLU A 19 -13.26 7.33 18.91
CA GLU A 19 -14.50 6.53 18.93
C GLU A 19 -14.36 5.20 18.19
N PHE A 20 -13.44 5.09 17.23
CA PHE A 20 -13.13 3.83 16.56
C PHE A 20 -12.32 2.92 17.48
N ASP A 21 -11.34 3.47 18.21
CA ASP A 21 -10.47 2.68 19.09
C ASP A 21 -11.21 2.14 20.33
N LYS A 22 -12.20 2.87 20.84
CA LYS A 22 -13.02 2.43 21.99
C LYS A 22 -13.66 1.06 21.81
N GLU A 23 -13.98 0.66 20.58
CA GLU A 23 -14.55 -0.64 20.27
C GLU A 23 -13.47 -1.58 19.74
N LEU A 24 -12.95 -2.44 20.63
CA LEU A 24 -11.86 -3.38 20.36
C LEU A 24 -12.18 -4.41 19.26
N ARG A 25 -13.47 -4.64 18.97
CA ARG A 25 -13.93 -5.54 17.91
C ARG A 25 -13.87 -4.91 16.52
N ASN A 26 -13.61 -3.61 16.41
CA ASN A 26 -13.45 -2.96 15.12
C ASN A 26 -12.24 -3.51 14.36
N LEU A 27 -12.43 -3.72 13.07
CA LEU A 27 -11.46 -4.41 12.22
C LEU A 27 -10.41 -3.45 11.68
N ARG A 28 -9.15 -3.87 11.74
CA ARG A 28 -8.03 -3.19 11.10
C ARG A 28 -7.50 -4.08 10.01
N LEU A 29 -7.57 -3.57 8.80
CA LEU A 29 -7.43 -4.35 7.58
C LEU A 29 -6.21 -3.88 6.78
N ALA A 30 -5.61 -4.81 6.04
CA ALA A 30 -4.72 -4.49 4.94
C ALA A 30 -5.15 -5.19 3.67
N LEU A 31 -4.87 -4.53 2.55
CA LEU A 31 -5.18 -5.01 1.22
C LEU A 31 -3.88 -5.37 0.52
N SER A 32 -3.79 -6.56 -0.05
CA SER A 32 -2.68 -6.98 -0.88
C SER A 32 -3.17 -7.30 -2.28
N SER A 33 -2.47 -6.83 -3.30
CA SER A 33 -2.74 -7.25 -4.66
C SER A 33 -1.47 -7.22 -5.49
N ASP A 34 -1.32 -8.23 -6.34
CA ASP A 34 -0.22 -8.36 -7.30
C ASP A 34 -0.71 -9.16 -8.51
N GLY A 35 -0.07 -8.98 -9.66
CA GLY A 35 -0.36 -9.72 -10.88
C GLY A 35 0.55 -10.92 -11.04
N PHE A 36 -0.02 -12.13 -11.13
CA PHE A 36 0.74 -13.33 -11.47
C PHE A 36 0.20 -14.04 -12.71
N ASN A 37 1.05 -14.81 -13.40
CA ASN A 37 0.65 -15.63 -14.53
C ASN A 37 0.50 -17.10 -14.07
N PRO A 38 -0.73 -17.65 -14.01
CA PRO A 38 -0.95 -19.03 -13.57
C PRO A 38 -0.45 -20.07 -14.57
N HIS A 39 -0.23 -19.70 -15.84
CA HIS A 39 0.28 -20.60 -16.86
C HIS A 39 1.78 -20.36 -17.04
N SER A 40 2.60 -21.20 -16.43
CA SER A 40 4.08 -21.18 -16.45
C SER A 40 4.75 -21.21 -17.83
N SER A 41 3.98 -21.37 -18.91
CA SER A 41 4.50 -21.23 -20.27
C SER A 41 4.73 -19.74 -20.57
N LEU A 42 5.80 -19.41 -21.31
CA LEU A 42 6.26 -18.07 -21.74
C LEU A 42 5.22 -17.20 -22.50
N SER A 43 3.95 -17.57 -22.44
CA SER A 43 2.80 -16.89 -23.00
C SER A 43 2.20 -15.93 -21.97
N SER A 44 2.41 -14.63 -22.17
CA SER A 44 1.76 -13.52 -21.46
C SER A 44 0.30 -13.32 -21.88
N ARG A 45 -0.44 -14.42 -22.08
CA ARG A 45 -1.81 -14.37 -22.63
C ARG A 45 -2.87 -14.08 -21.59
N TYR A 46 -2.56 -14.26 -20.31
CA TYR A 46 -3.47 -14.04 -19.20
C TYR A 46 -2.69 -13.55 -17.98
N SER A 47 -3.29 -12.63 -17.24
CA SER A 47 -2.83 -12.19 -15.94
C SER A 47 -3.94 -12.40 -14.92
N CYS A 48 -3.55 -12.87 -13.74
CA CYS A 48 -4.45 -13.08 -12.61
C CYS A 48 -4.02 -12.15 -11.48
N TRP A 49 -4.98 -11.37 -10.99
CA TRP A 49 -4.79 -10.36 -9.94
C TRP A 49 -5.69 -10.71 -8.75
N PRO A 50 -5.17 -11.49 -7.79
CA PRO A 50 -5.84 -11.67 -6.52
C PRO A 50 -5.83 -10.35 -5.73
N VAL A 51 -6.97 -10.03 -5.15
CA VAL A 51 -7.13 -8.96 -4.18
C VAL A 51 -7.43 -9.64 -2.85
N ILE A 52 -6.48 -9.56 -1.94
CA ILE A 52 -6.50 -10.28 -0.67
C ILE A 52 -6.60 -9.27 0.46
N LEU A 53 -7.52 -9.52 1.38
CA LEU A 53 -7.77 -8.70 2.55
C LEU A 53 -7.37 -9.47 3.80
N VAL A 54 -6.60 -8.82 4.67
CA VAL A 54 -6.01 -9.44 5.86
C VAL A 54 -6.44 -8.67 7.10
N THR A 55 -6.91 -9.39 8.12
CA THR A 55 -7.32 -8.82 9.41
C THR A 55 -6.16 -8.79 10.40
N TYR A 56 -5.67 -7.60 10.73
CA TYR A 56 -4.52 -7.40 11.63
C TYR A 56 -4.85 -7.32 13.11
N ASN A 57 -6.12 -7.46 13.49
CA ASN A 57 -6.50 -7.68 14.88
C ASN A 57 -5.94 -9.00 15.44
N LEU A 58 -5.60 -9.95 14.56
CA LEU A 58 -5.00 -11.22 14.94
C LEU A 58 -3.50 -11.08 15.18
N ARG A 59 -2.97 -11.98 16.00
CA ARG A 59 -1.52 -12.03 16.28
C ARG A 59 -0.72 -12.19 14.99
N PRO A 60 0.54 -11.70 14.90
CA PRO A 60 1.26 -11.55 13.64
C PRO A 60 1.50 -12.86 12.88
N TRP A 61 1.61 -13.98 13.61
CA TRP A 61 1.77 -15.30 12.99
C TRP A 61 0.44 -15.91 12.53
N LEU A 62 -0.69 -15.50 13.12
CA LEU A 62 -2.02 -15.94 12.73
C LEU A 62 -2.53 -15.14 11.54
N CYS A 63 -2.36 -13.81 11.53
CA CYS A 63 -2.94 -12.97 10.48
C CYS A 63 -2.45 -13.33 9.07
N MET A 64 -1.26 -13.92 8.94
CA MET A 64 -0.70 -14.35 7.66
C MET A 64 -1.02 -15.82 7.30
N GLU A 65 -1.76 -16.56 8.14
CA GLU A 65 -2.20 -17.91 7.76
C GLU A 65 -3.32 -17.84 6.73
N GLN A 66 -3.30 -18.79 5.78
CA GLN A 66 -4.26 -18.84 4.66
C GLN A 66 -5.73 -18.77 5.10
N LYS A 67 -6.09 -19.37 6.24
CA LYS A 67 -7.46 -19.39 6.76
C LYS A 67 -7.97 -18.04 7.28
N PHE A 68 -7.06 -17.07 7.49
CA PHE A 68 -7.39 -15.71 7.93
C PHE A 68 -7.16 -14.64 6.85
N MET A 69 -6.73 -15.07 5.66
CA MET A 69 -6.66 -14.24 4.46
C MET A 69 -7.97 -14.38 3.68
N MET A 70 -8.61 -13.25 3.37
CA MET A 70 -9.85 -13.21 2.61
C MET A 70 -9.53 -12.86 1.16
N LEU A 71 -9.72 -13.80 0.24
CA LEU A 71 -9.71 -13.47 -1.19
C LEU A 71 -11.02 -12.74 -1.51
N THR A 72 -10.96 -11.42 -1.64
CA THR A 72 -12.15 -10.59 -1.88
C THR A 72 -12.48 -10.48 -3.35
N LEU A 73 -11.45 -10.38 -4.21
CA LEU A 73 -11.63 -10.39 -5.66
C LEU A 73 -10.55 -11.22 -6.33
N LEU A 74 -10.93 -11.82 -7.45
CA LEU A 74 -10.01 -12.49 -8.35
C LEU A 74 -10.26 -11.95 -9.76
N ILE A 75 -9.39 -11.06 -10.20
CA ILE A 75 -9.51 -10.44 -11.53
C ILE A 75 -8.70 -11.30 -12.49
N PHE A 76 -9.36 -11.81 -13.52
CA PHE A 76 -8.74 -12.61 -14.56
C PHE A 76 -8.93 -11.92 -15.90
N ASP A 77 -7.84 -11.49 -16.53
CA ASP A 77 -7.89 -10.77 -17.79
C ASP A 77 -6.73 -11.21 -18.71
N PRO A 78 -6.96 -11.37 -20.02
CA PRO A 78 -5.91 -11.57 -21.01
C PRO A 78 -4.72 -10.59 -20.92
N LYS A 79 -4.98 -9.37 -20.45
CA LYS A 79 -3.99 -8.31 -20.25
C LYS A 79 -4.02 -7.85 -18.79
N GLN A 80 -2.99 -7.11 -18.39
CA GLN A 80 -3.03 -6.45 -17.08
C GLN A 80 -4.18 -5.44 -17.06
N PRO A 81 -4.99 -5.40 -15.98
CA PRO A 81 -6.17 -4.54 -15.89
C PRO A 81 -5.80 -3.05 -15.96
N LYS A 82 -4.54 -2.67 -15.70
CA LYS A 82 -4.04 -1.30 -15.79
C LYS A 82 -4.99 -0.32 -15.09
N ASN A 83 -5.59 0.59 -15.87
CA ASN A 83 -6.48 1.62 -15.37
C ASN A 83 -7.87 1.06 -15.04
N ASP A 84 -8.30 -0.03 -15.67
CA ASP A 84 -9.63 -0.61 -15.48
C ASP A 84 -9.76 -1.38 -14.15
N ILE A 85 -8.68 -1.46 -13.36
CA ILE A 85 -8.70 -2.08 -12.03
C ILE A 85 -9.65 -1.38 -11.06
N ASP A 86 -9.88 -0.08 -11.26
CA ASP A 86 -10.79 0.73 -10.45
C ASP A 86 -12.24 0.25 -10.55
N VAL A 87 -12.70 -0.10 -11.74
CA VAL A 87 -14.04 -0.68 -12.00
C VAL A 87 -14.22 -1.99 -11.24
N TYR A 88 -13.20 -2.84 -11.23
CA TYR A 88 -13.27 -4.10 -10.48
C TYR A 88 -13.25 -3.87 -8.97
N LEU A 89 -12.53 -2.85 -8.48
CA LEU A 89 -12.41 -2.56 -7.05
C LEU A 89 -13.60 -1.79 -6.48
N GLU A 90 -14.43 -1.16 -7.31
CA GLU A 90 -15.63 -0.41 -6.90
C GLU A 90 -16.48 -1.12 -5.82
N PRO A 91 -16.93 -2.38 -6.00
CA PRO A 91 -17.72 -3.07 -4.97
C PRO A 91 -16.97 -3.22 -3.65
N LEU A 92 -15.67 -3.50 -3.70
CA LEU A 92 -14.85 -3.61 -2.49
C LEU A 92 -14.71 -2.26 -1.78
N ILE A 93 -14.53 -1.19 -2.55
CA ILE A 93 -14.43 0.17 -2.02
C ILE A 93 -15.74 0.55 -1.32
N ASP A 94 -16.89 0.19 -1.89
CA ASP A 94 -18.19 0.48 -1.29
C ASP A 94 -18.46 -0.35 -0.04
N ASP A 95 -18.02 -1.61 0.00
CA ASP A 95 -18.03 -2.42 1.23
C ASP A 95 -17.13 -1.81 2.31
N LEU A 96 -15.94 -1.35 1.95
CA LEU A 96 -15.01 -0.69 2.89
C LEU A 96 -15.57 0.64 3.42
N LYS A 97 -16.25 1.43 2.58
CA LYS A 97 -16.96 2.65 3.03
C LYS A 97 -18.09 2.31 3.99
N SER A 98 -18.91 1.31 3.66
CA SER A 98 -20.00 0.83 4.51
C SER A 98 -19.48 0.34 5.86
N LEU A 99 -18.35 -0.37 5.85
CA LEU A 99 -17.66 -0.84 7.04
C LEU A 99 -17.06 0.32 7.85
N TRP A 100 -16.60 1.39 7.21
CA TRP A 100 -16.12 2.59 7.91
C TRP A 100 -17.27 3.36 8.59
N ASP A 101 -18.41 3.50 7.90
CA ASP A 101 -19.61 4.17 8.42
C ASP A 101 -20.24 3.38 9.58
N GLY A 102 -20.17 2.05 9.50
CA GLY A 102 -20.48 1.13 10.58
C GLY A 102 -21.71 0.26 10.32
N ILE A 103 -21.52 -1.04 10.48
CA ILE A 103 -22.57 -2.04 10.32
C ILE A 103 -23.24 -2.26 11.68
N ARG A 104 -24.49 -1.83 11.78
CA ARG A 104 -25.28 -1.95 13.02
C ARG A 104 -25.89 -3.34 13.15
N GLY A 105 -26.09 -3.79 14.38
CA GLY A 105 -26.79 -5.05 14.66
C GLY A 105 -25.92 -6.29 14.45
N VAL A 106 -24.60 -6.14 14.43
CA VAL A 106 -23.68 -7.29 14.47
C VAL A 106 -23.75 -7.90 15.87
N TYR A 107 -23.98 -9.21 15.92
CA TYR A 107 -24.11 -9.96 17.16
C TYR A 107 -22.79 -10.63 17.54
N ASP A 108 -22.29 -10.34 18.74
CA ASP A 108 -21.14 -11.02 19.32
C ASP A 108 -21.62 -12.20 20.18
N ALA A 109 -21.46 -13.42 19.67
CA ALA A 109 -21.86 -14.63 20.38
C ALA A 109 -21.08 -14.87 21.67
N HIS A 110 -19.85 -14.34 21.79
CA HIS A 110 -19.05 -14.50 23.00
C HIS A 110 -19.57 -13.60 24.13
N ARG A 111 -19.88 -12.34 23.82
CA ARG A 111 -20.37 -11.36 24.82
C ARG A 111 -21.89 -11.32 24.95
N GLY A 112 -22.62 -11.94 24.01
CA GLY A 112 -24.08 -11.98 24.01
C GLY A 112 -24.73 -10.62 23.74
N GLU A 113 -24.04 -9.73 23.05
CA GLU A 113 -24.48 -8.34 22.84
C GLU A 113 -24.42 -7.95 21.36
N TYR A 114 -25.25 -6.98 21.00
CA TYR A 114 -25.19 -6.32 19.70
C TYR A 114 -24.27 -5.12 19.78
N PHE A 115 -23.47 -4.94 18.74
CA PHE A 115 -22.59 -3.78 18.61
C PHE A 115 -22.61 -3.25 17.18
N THR A 116 -21.97 -2.10 16.98
CA THR A 116 -21.75 -1.53 15.65
C THR A 116 -20.34 -1.90 15.23
N LEU A 117 -20.22 -2.73 14.20
CA LEU A 117 -18.92 -3.12 13.66
C LEU A 117 -18.42 -2.05 12.71
N ARG A 118 -17.23 -1.53 13.00
CA ARG A 118 -16.51 -0.66 12.06
C ARG A 118 -15.22 -1.31 11.60
N GLY A 119 -14.68 -0.84 10.50
CA GLY A 119 -13.39 -1.28 10.01
C GLY A 119 -12.64 -0.20 9.24
N VAL A 120 -11.31 -0.30 9.26
CA VAL A 120 -10.41 0.65 8.62
C VAL A 120 -9.36 -0.09 7.80
N LEU A 121 -9.09 0.39 6.60
CA LEU A 121 -7.97 -0.06 5.78
C LEU A 121 -6.72 0.76 6.13
N LEU A 122 -5.70 0.12 6.72
CA LEU A 122 -4.50 0.79 7.19
C LEU A 122 -3.48 1.06 6.07
N TRP A 123 -3.26 0.07 5.21
CA TRP A 123 -2.33 0.19 4.09
C TRP A 123 -2.60 -0.86 3.00
N THR A 124 -1.99 -0.62 1.85
CA THR A 124 -1.93 -1.57 0.74
C THR A 124 -0.53 -2.18 0.66
N ILE A 125 -0.46 -3.47 0.33
CA ILE A 125 0.78 -4.23 0.10
C ILE A 125 0.82 -4.58 -1.38
N ASN A 126 1.75 -3.97 -2.09
CA ASN A 126 1.91 -4.11 -3.53
C ASN A 126 3.37 -3.90 -3.91
N ASP A 127 3.76 -4.46 -5.05
CA ASP A 127 4.99 -4.06 -5.72
C ASP A 127 4.77 -2.74 -6.50
N PHE A 128 5.83 -2.15 -7.05
CA PHE A 128 5.69 -0.89 -7.78
C PHE A 128 4.72 -0.97 -8.98
N PRO A 129 4.81 -1.99 -9.86
CA PRO A 129 3.82 -2.20 -10.93
C PRO A 129 2.37 -2.28 -10.45
N ALA A 130 2.08 -3.05 -9.40
CA ALA A 130 0.74 -3.14 -8.84
C ALA A 130 0.30 -1.83 -8.19
N TYR A 131 1.22 -1.10 -7.55
CA TYR A 131 0.95 0.23 -7.03
C TYR A 131 0.55 1.22 -8.14
N GLU A 132 1.16 1.15 -9.34
CA GLU A 132 0.77 1.96 -10.50
C GLU A 132 -0.73 1.80 -10.79
N ASN A 133 -1.18 0.55 -10.85
CA ASN A 133 -2.55 0.22 -11.21
C ASN A 133 -3.51 0.64 -10.08
N LEU A 134 -3.19 0.32 -8.83
CA LEU A 134 -4.07 0.57 -7.68
C LEU A 134 -4.21 2.05 -7.31
N SER A 135 -3.13 2.83 -7.44
CA SER A 135 -3.11 4.23 -7.00
C SER A 135 -3.24 5.24 -8.13
N GLY A 136 -3.14 4.79 -9.39
CA GLY A 136 -2.99 5.67 -10.55
C GLY A 136 -1.69 6.48 -10.56
N CYS A 137 -0.75 6.23 -9.63
CA CYS A 137 0.50 6.96 -9.57
C CYS A 137 1.44 6.55 -10.69
N VAL A 138 2.22 7.51 -11.19
CA VAL A 138 3.29 7.23 -12.14
C VAL A 138 4.47 6.59 -11.40
N VAL A 139 4.68 5.29 -11.60
CA VAL A 139 5.83 4.55 -10.99
C VAL A 139 6.98 4.28 -11.97
N LYS A 140 6.91 4.86 -13.18
CA LYS A 140 7.90 4.65 -14.25
C LYS A 140 8.29 5.94 -14.97
N GLY A 141 9.38 5.91 -15.71
CA GLY A 141 9.88 7.06 -16.46
C GLY A 141 10.59 8.08 -15.57
N TYR A 142 10.43 9.37 -15.83
CA TYR A 142 11.17 10.42 -15.11
C TYR A 142 10.54 10.81 -13.76
N LYS A 143 9.30 10.40 -13.50
CA LYS A 143 8.50 10.75 -12.32
C LYS A 143 8.10 9.53 -11.48
N ALA A 144 8.96 8.52 -11.46
CA ALA A 144 8.63 7.21 -10.90
C ALA A 144 8.53 7.15 -9.37
N CYS A 145 8.98 8.17 -8.64
CA CYS A 145 8.94 8.14 -7.19
C CYS A 145 7.58 8.64 -6.72
N PRO A 146 6.72 7.79 -6.10
CA PRO A 146 5.39 8.22 -5.65
C PRO A 146 5.46 9.27 -4.54
N ILE A 147 6.56 9.30 -3.78
CA ILE A 147 6.80 10.30 -2.74
C ILE A 147 7.21 11.65 -3.34
N CYS A 148 8.07 11.65 -4.36
CA CYS A 148 8.56 12.90 -4.94
C CYS A 148 7.63 13.45 -6.03
N GLY A 149 6.85 12.59 -6.69
CA GLY A 149 5.98 12.97 -7.80
C GLY A 149 6.74 13.74 -8.88
N ASP A 150 6.30 14.96 -9.14
CA ASP A 150 6.92 15.87 -10.11
C ASP A 150 8.34 16.30 -9.74
N ASP A 151 8.66 16.32 -8.45
CA ASP A 151 10.00 16.65 -7.94
C ASP A 151 10.97 15.47 -7.97
N THR A 152 10.59 14.36 -8.63
CA THR A 152 11.44 13.17 -8.77
C THR A 152 12.76 13.56 -9.45
N PRO A 153 13.88 13.45 -8.73
CA PRO A 153 15.18 13.79 -9.29
C PRO A 153 15.65 12.65 -10.20
N SER A 154 15.40 12.78 -11.49
CA SER A 154 15.76 11.79 -12.51
C SER A 154 16.72 12.36 -13.56
N HIS A 155 17.56 11.50 -14.12
CA HIS A 155 18.54 11.85 -15.15
C HIS A 155 18.67 10.71 -16.16
N ARG A 156 18.70 11.03 -17.46
CA ARG A 156 18.94 10.01 -18.50
C ARG A 156 20.43 9.77 -18.68
N LEU A 157 20.87 8.53 -18.49
CA LEU A 157 22.26 8.15 -18.73
C LEU A 157 22.61 8.34 -20.22
N LYS A 158 23.71 9.03 -20.52
CA LYS A 158 24.11 9.34 -21.90
C LYS A 158 24.32 8.09 -22.76
N ASN A 159 25.01 7.09 -22.22
CA ASN A 159 25.40 5.89 -22.98
C ASN A 159 24.36 4.76 -22.88
N GLY A 160 23.63 4.69 -21.76
CA GLY A 160 22.63 3.64 -21.53
C GLY A 160 21.22 4.04 -21.93
N HIS A 161 20.98 5.32 -22.22
CA HIS A 161 19.68 5.93 -22.53
C HIS A 161 18.53 5.65 -21.54
N LYS A 162 18.81 5.01 -20.41
CA LYS A 162 17.87 4.69 -19.33
C LYS A 162 17.73 5.86 -18.35
N PRO A 163 16.52 6.11 -17.82
CA PRO A 163 16.34 7.00 -16.69
C PRO A 163 17.00 6.39 -15.45
N CYS A 164 17.77 7.19 -14.75
CA CYS A 164 18.39 6.89 -13.48
C CYS A 164 17.82 7.88 -12.45
N TYR A 165 17.41 7.38 -11.29
CA TYR A 165 16.95 8.20 -10.19
C TYR A 165 18.16 8.55 -9.33
N ILE A 166 18.29 9.84 -9.00
CA ILE A 166 19.34 10.38 -8.15
C ILE A 166 18.67 10.97 -6.91
N GLY A 167 19.34 11.82 -6.11
CA GLY A 167 18.63 12.53 -5.05
C GLY A 167 18.27 11.71 -3.81
N HIS A 168 18.73 10.46 -3.72
CA HIS A 168 18.40 9.55 -2.61
C HIS A 168 18.84 10.07 -1.24
N ARG A 169 19.78 11.01 -1.17
CA ARG A 169 20.30 11.52 0.11
C ARG A 169 19.36 12.55 0.73
N LYS A 170 18.33 13.02 0.00
CA LYS A 170 17.25 13.84 0.53
C LYS A 170 16.44 13.16 1.65
N SER A 171 16.49 11.82 1.76
CA SER A 171 15.83 11.07 2.86
C SER A 171 16.64 11.02 4.15
N LEU A 172 17.95 11.27 4.09
CA LEU A 172 18.84 11.22 5.26
C LEU A 172 18.57 12.41 6.20
N PRO A 173 18.98 12.39 7.48
CA PRO A 173 18.88 13.59 8.34
C PRO A 173 19.54 14.82 7.69
N ILE A 174 19.03 16.03 7.96
CA ILE A 174 19.51 17.27 7.30
C ILE A 174 21.02 17.53 7.52
N ASN A 175 21.54 17.09 8.67
CA ASN A 175 22.94 17.21 9.06
C ASN A 175 23.80 16.03 8.62
N HIS A 176 23.25 15.06 7.88
CA HIS A 176 23.99 13.86 7.48
C HIS A 176 25.15 14.22 6.52
N PRO A 177 26.40 13.80 6.80
CA PRO A 177 27.58 14.17 6.00
C PRO A 177 27.43 13.88 4.50
N TYR A 178 26.79 12.77 4.15
CA TYR A 178 26.61 12.35 2.75
C TYR A 178 25.81 13.35 1.92
N ARG A 179 24.92 14.17 2.51
CA ARG A 179 24.20 15.23 1.78
C ARG A 179 25.14 16.29 1.20
N ARG A 180 26.34 16.47 1.78
CA ARG A 180 27.35 17.45 1.34
C ARG A 180 28.46 16.83 0.48
N GLN A 181 28.59 15.50 0.47
CA GLN A 181 29.62 14.82 -0.31
C GLN A 181 29.31 14.92 -1.81
N ARG A 182 30.13 15.68 -2.55
CA ARG A 182 29.94 15.89 -3.99
C ARG A 182 30.70 14.85 -4.82
N ALA A 183 31.97 14.63 -4.48
CA ALA A 183 32.90 13.82 -5.27
C ALA A 183 32.52 12.33 -5.33
N ALA A 184 31.98 11.77 -4.25
CA ALA A 184 31.54 10.38 -4.20
C ALA A 184 30.22 10.12 -4.96
N PHE A 185 29.55 11.18 -5.45
CA PHE A 185 28.21 11.10 -6.04
C PHE A 185 28.12 11.96 -7.31
N ASN A 186 26.99 12.63 -7.53
CA ASN A 186 26.66 13.38 -8.75
C ASN A 186 27.28 14.79 -8.82
N GLY A 187 28.31 15.09 -8.02
CA GLY A 187 28.95 16.41 -8.00
C GLY A 187 28.12 17.53 -7.37
N LYS A 188 26.88 17.27 -6.94
CA LYS A 188 25.97 18.27 -6.33
C LYS A 188 25.63 17.93 -4.88
N PRO A 189 25.52 18.91 -3.98
CA PRO A 189 25.00 18.70 -2.64
C PRO A 189 23.47 18.53 -2.68
N GLU A 190 22.92 17.75 -1.76
CA GLU A 190 21.47 17.46 -1.65
C GLU A 190 20.92 18.02 -0.33
N LEU A 191 20.73 19.34 -0.29
CA LEU A 191 20.29 20.08 0.90
C LEU A 191 18.78 20.21 1.03
N ALA A 192 18.04 20.01 -0.07
CA ALA A 192 16.59 20.05 -0.06
C ALA A 192 15.99 18.92 0.80
N ARG A 193 14.81 19.16 1.36
CA ARG A 193 14.00 18.12 2.00
C ARG A 193 13.19 17.37 0.94
N LEU A 194 12.77 16.15 1.27
CA LEU A 194 11.72 15.48 0.50
C LEU A 194 10.41 16.29 0.65
N PRO A 195 9.53 16.25 -0.37
CA PRO A 195 8.17 16.78 -0.22
C PRO A 195 7.52 16.15 1.02
N SER A 196 6.91 16.99 1.85
CA SER A 196 6.07 16.54 2.96
C SER A 196 4.68 16.25 2.41
N HIS A 197 4.21 15.01 2.57
CA HIS A 197 2.81 14.61 2.42
C HIS A 197 2.12 14.66 3.77
#